data_AF-A0A2N7QLY4-F1
#
_entry.id   AF-A0A2N7QLY4-F1
#
_cell.length_a   1.000
_cell.length_b   1.000
_cell.length_c   1.000
_cell.angle_alpha   90.00
_cell.angle_beta   90.00
_cell.angle_gamma   90.00
#
_symmetry.space_group_name_H-M   'P 1'
#
loop_
_entity.id
_entity.type
_entity.pdbx_description
1 polymer ?
#
loop_
_entity_poly.entity_id
_entity_poly.type
_entity_poly.pdbx_seq_one_letter_code
_entity_poly.pdbx_strand_id
1 'polypeptide(L)'
;MIDAIRRLRPKWPIIVLTMLTNSALLRAIHERGVAGVVVKSDGMGELATALQFVVAGDNYVSANAKRLLLKSSRRDVGSPGALLTDRESEVLRLFASGRTVSEIAALRGRSVKTISHQKISAMNKLGLRNDPELYTYAHEHGLC
;
A
#
# COMPACT_ATOMS: atom_id res chain seq x y z
N MET A 1 -5.96 6.20 -9.65
CA MET A 1 -5.83 7.65 -9.93
C MET A 1 -4.56 7.97 -10.73
N ILE A 2 -3.36 7.57 -10.28
CA ILE A 2 -2.10 7.79 -11.02
C ILE A 2 -2.19 7.28 -12.48
N ASP A 3 -2.71 6.07 -12.68
CA ASP A 3 -2.86 5.49 -14.02
C ASP A 3 -3.83 6.27 -14.92
N ALA A 4 -4.84 6.93 -14.34
CA ALA A 4 -5.78 7.76 -15.10
C ALA A 4 -5.11 9.05 -15.59
N ILE A 5 -4.31 9.71 -14.74
CA ILE A 5 -3.52 10.90 -15.10
C ILE A 5 -2.50 10.54 -16.19
N ARG A 6 -1.82 9.39 -16.04
CA ARG A 6 -0.86 8.89 -17.05
C ARG A 6 -1.50 8.63 -18.41
N ARG A 7 -2.73 8.11 -18.45
CA ARG A 7 -3.46 7.95 -19.73
C ARG A 7 -3.78 9.28 -20.38
N LEU A 8 -4.14 10.29 -19.60
CA LEU A 8 -4.48 11.63 -20.11
C LEU A 8 -3.25 12.44 -20.51
N ARG A 9 -2.15 12.32 -19.77
CA ARG A 9 -0.91 13.09 -19.94
C ARG A 9 0.33 12.22 -19.67
N PRO A 10 0.72 11.33 -20.61
CA PRO A 10 1.81 10.37 -20.39
C PRO A 10 3.20 11.01 -20.26
N LYS A 11 3.38 12.23 -20.76
CA LYS A 11 4.64 12.97 -20.70
C LYS A 11 4.81 13.84 -19.44
N TRP A 12 3.77 13.96 -18.62
CA TRP A 12 3.82 14.84 -17.46
C TRP A 12 4.46 14.10 -16.28
N PRO A 13 5.49 14.68 -15.65
CA PRO A 13 6.02 14.09 -14.43
C PRO A 13 4.99 14.24 -13.30
N ILE A 14 4.86 13.18 -12.51
CA ILE A 14 3.93 13.14 -11.37
C ILE A 14 4.75 13.09 -10.09
N ILE A 15 4.52 14.06 -9.20
CA ILE A 15 5.06 14.05 -7.84
C ILE A 15 3.91 13.70 -6.89
N VAL A 16 4.11 12.69 -6.05
CA VAL A 16 3.15 12.30 -5.03
C VAL A 16 3.60 12.82 -3.68
N LEU A 17 2.83 13.76 -3.13
CA LEU A 17 2.97 14.24 -1.77
C LEU A 17 2.01 13.47 -0.87
N THR A 18 2.51 12.80 0.17
CA THR A 18 1.69 11.89 0.97
C THR A 18 2.07 11.86 2.44
N MET A 19 1.11 11.65 3.34
CA MET A 19 1.37 11.35 4.76
C MET A 19 1.57 9.85 5.00
N LEU A 20 1.59 9.04 3.94
CA LEU A 20 1.73 7.58 4.06
C LEU A 20 3.08 7.21 4.66
N THR A 21 3.02 6.46 5.76
CA THR A 21 4.20 5.84 6.40
C THR A 21 4.30 4.35 6.09
N ASN A 22 3.30 3.78 5.41
CA ASN A 22 3.28 2.38 4.98
C ASN A 22 4.22 2.18 3.77
N SER A 23 5.24 1.36 3.96
CA SER A 23 6.26 1.08 2.95
C SER A 23 5.74 0.31 1.74
N ALA A 24 4.72 -0.55 1.90
CA ALA A 24 4.12 -1.29 0.79
C ALA A 24 3.37 -0.35 -0.16
N LEU A 25 2.58 0.58 0.41
CA LEU A 25 1.86 1.58 -0.37
C LEU A 25 2.82 2.57 -1.06
N LEU A 26 3.84 3.06 -0.34
CA LEU A 26 4.86 3.92 -0.94
C LEU A 26 5.58 3.25 -2.11
N ARG A 27 5.85 1.94 -2.00
CA ARG A 27 6.48 1.19 -3.07
C ARG A 27 5.54 0.97 -4.26
N ALA A 28 4.28 0.61 -4.02
CA ALA A 28 3.29 0.49 -5.09
C ALA A 28 3.10 1.81 -5.86
N ILE A 29 3.22 2.95 -5.17
CA ILE A 29 3.23 4.29 -5.81
C ILE A 29 4.50 4.47 -6.65
N HIS A 30 5.67 4.15 -6.09
CA HIS A 30 6.95 4.25 -6.76
C HIS A 30 7.04 3.36 -8.03
N GLU A 31 6.58 2.12 -7.95
CA GLU A 31 6.57 1.15 -9.07
C GLU A 31 5.63 1.57 -10.20
N ARG A 32 4.63 2.41 -9.92
CA ARG A 32 3.81 3.06 -10.96
C ARG A 32 4.56 4.15 -11.73
N GLY A 33 5.86 4.34 -11.49
CA GLY A 33 6.74 5.20 -12.28
C GLY A 33 6.39 6.69 -12.13
N VAL A 34 6.10 7.10 -10.90
CA VAL A 34 6.00 8.53 -10.54
C VAL A 34 7.40 9.14 -10.53
N ALA A 35 7.49 10.41 -10.93
CA ALA A 35 8.75 11.14 -10.98
C ALA A 35 9.25 11.52 -9.57
N GLY A 36 8.36 11.58 -8.58
CA GLY A 36 8.82 11.69 -7.21
C GLY A 36 7.81 11.31 -6.13
N VAL A 37 8.35 10.99 -4.96
CA VAL A 37 7.59 10.65 -3.75
C VAL A 37 8.15 11.47 -2.58
N VAL A 38 7.29 12.31 -1.99
CA VAL A 38 7.63 13.16 -0.86
C VAL A 38 6.68 12.86 0.28
N VAL A 39 7.23 12.58 1.47
CA VAL A 39 6.39 12.47 2.66
C VAL A 39 6.07 13.87 3.15
N LYS A 40 4.80 14.21 3.35
CA LYS A 40 4.34 15.55 3.75
C LYS A 40 4.84 15.99 5.14
N SER A 41 5.33 15.05 5.96
CA SER A 41 6.05 15.34 7.20
C SER A 41 7.49 15.83 6.98
N ASP A 42 8.05 15.59 5.80
CA ASP A 42 9.32 16.18 5.41
C ASP A 42 9.04 17.64 5.07
N GLY A 43 9.62 18.55 5.86
CA GLY A 43 9.31 19.98 5.80
C GLY A 43 9.32 20.57 4.39
N MET A 44 8.69 21.73 4.20
CA MET A 44 8.38 22.30 2.88
C MET A 44 9.56 22.39 1.88
N GLY A 45 10.81 22.42 2.35
CA GLY A 45 12.00 22.40 1.49
C GLY A 45 12.21 21.11 0.66
N GLU A 46 11.68 19.98 1.11
CA GLU A 46 11.79 18.69 0.41
C GLU A 46 10.91 18.65 -0.86
N LEU A 47 9.75 19.31 -0.84
CA LEU A 47 8.92 19.45 -2.04
C LEU A 47 9.58 20.35 -3.09
N ALA A 48 10.20 21.46 -2.66
CA ALA A 48 10.93 22.35 -3.55
C ALA A 48 12.12 21.62 -4.21
N THR A 49 12.83 20.81 -3.43
CA THR A 49 13.92 19.96 -3.95
C THR A 49 13.38 18.94 -4.93
N ALA A 50 12.29 18.25 -4.61
CA ALA A 50 11.65 17.29 -5.52
C ALA A 50 11.28 17.92 -6.86
N LEU A 51 10.74 19.14 -6.84
CA LEU A 51 10.40 19.86 -8.05
C LEU A 51 11.63 20.15 -8.93
N GLN A 52 12.74 20.60 -8.33
CA GLN A 52 13.98 20.87 -9.06
C GLN A 52 14.53 19.62 -9.76
N PHE A 53 14.57 18.48 -9.07
CA PHE A 53 15.02 17.21 -9.64
C PHE A 53 14.12 16.76 -10.79
N VAL A 54 12.80 16.82 -10.58
CA VAL A 54 11.82 16.36 -11.57
C VAL A 54 11.81 17.23 -12.82
N VAL A 55 12.01 18.54 -12.68
CA VAL A 55 12.18 19.45 -13.83
C VAL A 55 13.46 19.15 -14.61
N ALA A 56 14.53 18.73 -13.93
CA ALA A 56 15.78 18.28 -14.55
C ALA A 56 15.66 16.89 -15.22
N GLY A 57 14.51 16.21 -15.07
CA GLY A 57 14.27 14.87 -15.61
C GLY A 57 14.68 13.74 -14.67
N ASP A 58 15.11 14.06 -13.45
CA ASP A 58 15.53 13.09 -12.45
C ASP A 58 14.37 12.70 -11.51
N ASN A 59 14.45 11.48 -10.99
CA ASN A 59 13.49 11.00 -10.00
C ASN A 59 13.91 11.43 -8.59
N TYR A 60 12.94 11.89 -7.80
CA TYR A 60 13.19 12.29 -6.41
C TYR A 60 12.39 11.49 -5.40
N VAL A 61 13.08 10.98 -4.38
CA VAL A 61 12.45 10.31 -3.25
C VAL A 61 13.01 10.93 -1.97
N SER A 62 12.11 11.44 -1.12
CA SER A 62 12.50 12.11 0.13
C SER A 62 13.27 11.18 1.07
N ALA A 63 14.06 11.75 1.98
CA ALA A 63 14.89 10.95 2.89
C ALA A 63 14.05 10.00 3.76
N ASN A 64 12.87 10.42 4.22
CA ASN A 64 11.93 9.56 4.94
C ASN A 64 11.32 8.48 4.04
N ALA A 65 10.88 8.83 2.83
CA ALA A 65 10.36 7.86 1.88
C ALA A 65 11.42 6.80 1.54
N LYS A 66 12.67 7.20 1.27
CA LYS A 66 13.80 6.29 1.06
C LYS A 66 13.99 5.35 2.25
N ARG A 67 13.98 5.87 3.48
CA ARG A 67 14.11 5.06 4.69
C ARG A 67 12.97 4.06 4.84
N LEU A 68 11.73 4.44 4.53
CA LEU A 68 10.57 3.54 4.59
C LEU A 68 10.65 2.47 3.50
N LEU A 69 11.07 2.83 2.28
CA LEU A 69 11.31 1.89 1.19
C LEU A 69 12.46 0.92 1.53
N LEU A 70 13.57 1.39 2.09
CA LEU A 70 14.71 0.54 2.50
C LEU A 70 14.36 -0.37 3.68
N LYS A 71 13.55 0.07 4.64
CA LYS A 71 13.02 -0.77 5.73
C LYS A 71 12.15 -1.93 5.22
N SER A 72 11.54 -1.81 4.03
CA SER A 72 10.84 -2.94 3.41
C SER A 72 11.79 -3.95 2.78
N SER A 73 12.89 -3.52 2.15
CA SER A 73 13.86 -4.46 1.54
C SER A 73 14.70 -5.26 2.55
N ARG A 74 14.84 -4.79 3.81
CA ARG A 74 15.48 -5.61 4.87
C ARG A 74 14.55 -6.65 5.49
N ARG A 75 13.27 -6.65 5.13
CA ARG A 75 12.28 -7.69 5.48
C ARG A 75 11.87 -8.52 4.28
N ASP A 76 12.73 -8.61 3.26
CA ASP A 76 12.54 -9.49 2.11
C ASP A 76 12.78 -10.96 2.49
N VAL A 77 11.73 -11.56 3.06
CA VAL A 77 11.22 -12.84 2.56
C VAL A 77 9.73 -12.59 2.26
N GLY A 78 9.46 -11.87 1.17
CA GLY A 78 8.08 -11.63 0.73
C GLY A 78 7.93 -10.38 -0.11
N SER A 79 8.34 -10.49 -1.37
CA SER A 79 8.21 -9.54 -2.47
C SER A 79 7.07 -8.50 -2.35
N PRO A 80 7.35 -7.23 -2.68
CA PRO A 80 6.33 -6.21 -2.83
C PRO A 80 5.56 -6.45 -4.13
N GLY A 81 4.26 -6.72 -3.99
CA GLY A 81 3.46 -7.26 -5.07
C GLY A 81 3.08 -8.73 -4.88
N ALA A 82 3.27 -9.32 -3.69
CA ALA A 82 2.54 -10.53 -3.34
C ALA A 82 1.03 -10.22 -3.32
N LEU A 83 0.42 -10.34 -4.51
CA LEU A 83 -1.02 -10.45 -4.70
C LEU A 83 -1.56 -11.31 -3.57
N LEU A 84 -2.61 -10.83 -2.92
CA LEU A 84 -3.34 -11.66 -1.98
C LEU A 84 -3.65 -12.97 -2.70
N THR A 85 -3.33 -14.09 -2.06
CA THR A 85 -3.81 -15.38 -2.55
C THR A 85 -5.33 -15.34 -2.55
N ASP A 86 -5.97 -16.14 -3.40
CA ASP A 86 -7.45 -16.17 -3.49
C ASP A 86 -8.10 -16.36 -2.12
N ARG A 87 -7.48 -17.18 -1.26
CA ARG A 87 -7.94 -17.44 0.11
C ARG A 87 -7.79 -16.24 1.03
N GLU A 88 -6.68 -15.53 0.97
CA GLU A 88 -6.47 -14.31 1.77
C GLU A 88 -7.44 -13.20 1.35
N SER A 89 -7.62 -13.04 0.04
CA SER A 89 -8.55 -12.07 -0.55
C SER A 89 -9.99 -12.37 -0.14
N GLU A 90 -10.38 -13.65 -0.14
CA GLU A 90 -11.70 -14.10 0.29
C GLU A 90 -11.95 -13.87 1.78
N VAL A 91 -10.97 -14.20 2.64
CA VAL A 91 -11.07 -13.92 4.08
C VAL A 91 -11.21 -12.42 4.35
N LEU A 92 -10.45 -11.59 3.65
CA LEU A 92 -10.54 -10.13 3.75
C LEU A 92 -11.91 -9.59 3.36
N ARG A 93 -12.48 -10.05 2.24
CA ARG A 93 -13.82 -9.64 1.79
C ARG A 93 -14.90 -10.01 2.80
N LEU A 94 -14.89 -11.26 3.27
CA LEU A 94 -15.87 -11.72 4.25
C LEU A 94 -15.74 -10.95 5.57
N PHE A 95 -14.51 -10.68 6.02
CA PHE A 95 -14.28 -9.89 7.22
C PHE A 95 -14.73 -8.44 7.05
N ALA A 96 -14.42 -7.81 5.92
CA ALA A 96 -14.87 -6.46 5.59
C ALA A 96 -16.40 -6.34 5.48
N SER A 97 -17.09 -7.42 5.10
CA SER A 97 -18.57 -7.50 5.11
C SER A 97 -19.20 -7.65 6.51
N GLY A 98 -18.39 -7.61 7.57
CA GLY A 98 -18.85 -7.66 8.97
C GLY A 98 -18.86 -9.05 9.60
N ARG A 99 -18.34 -10.09 8.92
CA ARG A 99 -18.25 -11.43 9.50
C ARG A 99 -17.04 -11.56 10.44
N THR A 100 -17.25 -12.24 11.54
CA THR A 100 -16.19 -12.61 12.48
C THR A 100 -15.31 -13.73 11.93
N VAL A 101 -14.09 -13.84 12.45
CA VAL A 101 -13.15 -14.93 12.09
C VAL A 101 -13.76 -16.31 12.35
N SER A 102 -14.60 -16.45 13.37
CA SER A 102 -15.30 -17.69 13.70
C SER A 102 -16.38 -18.05 12.68
N GLU A 103 -17.16 -17.07 12.22
CA GLU A 103 -18.18 -17.28 11.19
C GLU A 103 -17.55 -17.63 9.84
N ILE A 104 -16.43 -16.97 9.50
CA ILE A 104 -15.66 -17.28 8.28
C ILE A 104 -15.08 -18.69 8.36
N ALA A 105 -14.58 -19.10 9.53
CA ALA A 105 -14.07 -20.45 9.77
C ALA A 105 -15.15 -21.51 9.55
N ALA A 106 -16.35 -21.30 10.08
CA ALA A 106 -17.51 -22.16 9.86
C ALA A 106 -17.90 -22.21 8.37
N LEU A 107 -18.00 -21.05 7.71
CA LEU A 107 -18.37 -20.95 6.29
C LEU A 107 -17.38 -21.67 5.36
N ARG A 108 -16.09 -21.65 5.70
CA ARG A 108 -15.01 -22.22 4.87
C ARG A 108 -14.62 -23.65 5.26
N GLY A 109 -15.22 -24.21 6.31
CA GLY A 109 -14.85 -25.53 6.84
C GLY A 109 -13.39 -25.58 7.32
N ARG A 110 -12.89 -24.50 7.93
CA ARG A 110 -11.50 -24.38 8.41
C ARG A 110 -11.46 -24.04 9.89
N SER A 111 -10.31 -24.22 10.52
CA SER A 111 -10.13 -23.80 11.91
C SER A 111 -10.10 -22.27 12.03
N VAL A 112 -10.58 -21.73 13.16
CA VAL A 112 -10.48 -20.30 13.49
C VAL A 112 -9.02 -19.83 13.43
N LYS A 113 -8.07 -20.69 13.87
CA LYS A 113 -6.63 -20.42 13.80
C LYS A 113 -6.17 -20.20 12.37
N THR A 114 -6.64 -21.01 11.41
CA THR A 114 -6.29 -20.87 9.99
C THR A 114 -6.79 -19.54 9.41
N ILE A 115 -8.05 -19.19 9.66
CA ILE A 115 -8.63 -17.93 9.16
C ILE A 115 -7.94 -16.73 9.80
N SER A 116 -7.66 -16.78 11.11
CA SER A 116 -6.92 -15.74 11.81
C SER A 116 -5.53 -15.53 11.20
N HIS A 117 -4.80 -16.61 10.92
CA HIS A 117 -3.50 -16.55 10.27
C HIS A 117 -3.59 -15.94 8.85
N GLN A 118 -4.60 -16.33 8.07
CA GLN A 118 -4.83 -15.78 6.73
C GLN A 118 -5.15 -14.29 6.77
N LYS A 119 -6.01 -13.85 7.71
CA LYS A 119 -6.30 -12.42 7.94
C LYS A 119 -5.03 -11.65 8.27
N ILE A 120 -4.23 -12.14 9.22
CA ILE A 120 -2.97 -11.48 9.64
C ILE A 120 -1.97 -11.44 8.48
N SER A 121 -1.81 -12.54 7.74
CA SER A 121 -0.92 -12.59 6.58
C SER A 121 -1.33 -11.59 5.51
N ALA A 122 -2.64 -11.52 5.23
CA ALA A 122 -3.19 -10.56 4.28
C ALA A 122 -2.99 -9.11 4.74
N MET A 123 -3.26 -8.80 6.01
CA MET A 123 -2.99 -7.49 6.60
C MET A 123 -1.52 -7.12 6.49
N ASN A 124 -0.61 -8.04 6.79
CA ASN A 124 0.84 -7.81 6.67
C ASN A 124 1.27 -7.52 5.23
N LYS A 125 0.71 -8.26 4.26
CA LYS A 125 0.96 -8.04 2.82
C LYS A 125 0.46 -6.67 2.35
N LEU A 126 -0.67 -6.21 2.90
CA LEU A 126 -1.24 -4.89 2.63
C LEU A 126 -0.61 -3.77 3.50
N GLY A 127 0.23 -4.13 4.47
CA GLY A 127 0.82 -3.21 5.44
C GLY A 127 -0.17 -2.59 6.42
N LEU A 128 -1.31 -3.26 6.66
CA LEU A 128 -2.34 -2.87 7.63
C LEU A 128 -1.97 -3.36 9.03
N ARG A 129 -2.19 -2.53 10.04
CA ARG A 129 -1.78 -2.81 11.42
C ARG A 129 -2.93 -3.24 12.33
N ASN A 130 -4.16 -2.88 11.99
CA ASN A 130 -5.33 -3.13 12.82
C ASN A 130 -6.60 -3.27 11.96
N ASP A 131 -7.66 -3.73 12.59
CA ASP A 131 -8.95 -3.97 11.94
C ASP A 131 -9.59 -2.68 11.40
N PRO A 132 -9.56 -1.52 12.10
CA PRO A 132 -10.02 -0.25 11.53
C PRO A 132 -9.33 0.13 10.21
N GLU A 133 -8.01 -0.02 10.12
CA GLU A 133 -7.26 0.22 8.87
C GLU A 133 -7.72 -0.73 7.75
N LEU A 134 -8.05 -1.98 8.09
CA LEU A 134 -8.61 -2.94 7.14
C LEU A 134 -9.98 -2.50 6.63
N TYR A 135 -10.87 -2.04 7.51
CA TYR A 135 -12.20 -1.55 7.11
C TYR A 135 -12.10 -0.33 6.20
N THR A 136 -11.25 0.64 6.55
CA THR A 136 -10.98 1.81 5.70
C THR A 136 -10.43 1.39 4.34
N TYR A 137 -9.45 0.48 4.32
CA TYR A 137 -8.89 -0.05 3.09
C TYR A 137 -9.94 -0.73 2.21
N ALA A 138 -10.80 -1.56 2.81
CA ALA A 138 -11.85 -2.27 2.11
C ALA A 138 -12.87 -1.32 1.48
N HIS A 139 -13.25 -0.26 2.20
CA HIS A 139 -14.17 0.76 1.69
C HIS A 139 -13.57 1.55 0.52
N GLU A 140 -12.31 1.97 0.62
CA GLU A 140 -11.61 2.72 -0.45
C GLU A 140 -11.40 1.91 -1.73
N HIS A 141 -11.38 0.57 -1.62
CA HIS A 141 -11.07 -0.35 -2.74
C HIS A 141 -12.28 -1.19 -3.19
N GLY A 142 -13.49 -0.94 -2.67
CA GLY A 142 -14.72 -1.62 -3.08
C GLY A 142 -14.74 -3.12 -2.75
N LEU A 143 -14.14 -3.51 -1.61
CA LEU A 143 -14.16 -4.89 -1.11
C LEU A 143 -15.40 -5.19 -0.23
N CYS A 144 -16.23 -4.18 0.01
CA CYS A 144 -17.50 -4.23 0.72
C CYS A 144 -18.53 -3.30 0.05
#